data_AF-A0A1H2ZC77-F1
#
_entry.id   AF-A0A1H2ZC77-F1
#
_cell.length_a   1.000
_cell.length_b   1.000
_cell.length_c   1.000
_cell.angle_alpha   90.00
_cell.angle_beta   90.00
_cell.angle_gamma   90.00
#
_symmetry.space_group_name_H-M   'P 1'
#
loop_
_entity.id
_entity.type
_entity.pdbx_description
1 polymer ?
#
loop_
_entity_poly.entity_id
_entity_poly.type
_entity_poly.pdbx_seq_one_letter_code
_entity_poly.pdbx_strand_id
1 'polypeptide(L)'
;MGLFISAAQAAEEVRIVEGVEHGGDHGSAGLPQFDFASFPSQIFWFLVAIVVLYLLFSKIVLPRIGGVIEERHDAVEDDLDRAADYKRRAEEAEKAYQAALTEARAEAQRIGDATRAEIQKEVDAAIAKADAEIAAKASESEARIAEIRAEAAEAVRVVALDIAEALAEAVAPGVADASAVNAAVASRTSSSTGN
;
A
#
# COMPACT_ATOMS: atom_id res chain seq x y z
N MET A 1 75.16 -49.52 21.13
CA MET A 1 74.86 -49.10 22.53
C MET A 1 73.40 -49.43 22.77
N GLY A 2 72.95 -50.37 23.58
CA GLY A 2 73.52 -51.51 24.30
C GLY A 2 72.34 -52.49 24.42
N LEU A 3 72.54 -53.72 23.95
CA LEU A 3 72.81 -54.91 24.77
C LEU A 3 71.52 -55.60 25.25
N PHE A 4 71.24 -56.73 24.61
CA PHE A 4 70.42 -57.83 25.11
C PHE A 4 70.97 -58.37 26.42
N ILE A 5 70.12 -58.53 27.44
CA ILE A 5 70.22 -59.43 28.61
C ILE A 5 68.76 -59.56 29.11
N SER A 6 68.15 -60.68 29.51
CA SER A 6 68.42 -62.12 29.53
C SER A 6 67.11 -62.76 30.00
N ALA A 7 66.85 -63.99 29.56
CA ALA A 7 65.85 -64.86 30.18
C ALA A 7 66.27 -65.27 31.59
N ALA A 8 65.26 -65.73 32.35
CA ALA A 8 65.33 -66.61 33.53
C ALA A 8 65.65 -66.00 34.92
N GLN A 9 64.74 -66.34 35.84
CA GLN A 9 64.85 -66.41 37.31
C GLN A 9 64.66 -65.14 38.16
N ALA A 10 63.45 -65.03 38.73
CA ALA A 10 63.28 -65.09 40.19
C ALA A 10 61.85 -65.60 40.47
N ALA A 11 61.77 -66.82 41.02
CA ALA A 11 60.57 -67.47 41.50
C ALA A 11 60.35 -67.15 42.99
N GLU A 12 59.14 -67.47 43.46
CA GLU A 12 58.63 -67.46 44.85
C GLU A 12 58.37 -66.07 45.45
N GLU A 13 57.23 -65.76 46.05
CA GLU A 13 56.26 -66.57 46.81
C GLU A 13 55.02 -65.67 47.04
N VAL A 14 53.76 -66.11 46.82
CA VAL A 14 52.59 -65.69 47.63
C VAL A 14 51.44 -66.70 47.43
N ARG A 15 51.24 -67.51 48.47
CA ARG A 15 50.01 -68.19 48.91
C ARG A 15 49.13 -68.88 47.85
N ILE A 16 49.32 -70.20 47.80
CA ILE A 16 48.22 -71.15 47.60
C ILE A 16 47.18 -70.88 48.71
N VAL A 17 45.98 -70.43 48.31
CA VAL A 17 44.81 -70.51 49.18
C VAL A 17 44.44 -71.98 49.28
N GLU A 18 44.51 -72.50 50.49
CA GLU A 18 44.13 -73.85 50.89
C GLU A 18 42.72 -74.22 50.43
N GLY A 19 42.53 -75.52 50.23
CA GLY A 19 41.34 -76.12 49.65
C GLY A 19 40.03 -75.76 50.36
N VAL A 20 39.00 -75.61 49.54
CA VAL A 20 37.63 -75.96 49.94
C VAL A 20 37.40 -77.37 49.40
N GLU A 21 37.56 -78.37 50.28
CA GLU A 21 36.97 -79.67 50.05
C GLU A 21 35.45 -79.52 50.01
N HIS A 22 34.83 -80.01 48.94
CA HIS A 22 33.43 -80.41 48.95
C HIS A 22 33.39 -81.91 48.69
N GLY A 23 33.51 -82.67 49.78
CA GLY A 23 33.04 -84.05 49.86
C GLY A 23 31.51 -84.06 49.90
N GLY A 24 30.91 -84.87 49.04
CA GLY A 24 29.46 -85.03 48.95
C GLY A 24 29.07 -86.04 47.87
N ASP A 25 29.15 -87.31 48.24
CA ASP A 25 28.38 -88.46 47.76
C ASP A 25 27.74 -88.39 46.36
N HIS A 26 28.34 -89.09 45.39
CA HIS A 26 27.79 -89.30 44.06
C HIS A 26 26.67 -90.36 44.08
N GLY A 27 25.51 -89.99 44.63
CA GLY A 27 24.26 -90.71 44.44
C GLY A 27 23.66 -90.38 43.07
N SER A 28 23.63 -91.36 42.16
CA SER A 28 22.84 -91.43 40.92
C SER A 28 21.96 -90.20 40.58
N ALA A 29 22.54 -89.14 40.02
CA ALA A 29 21.79 -87.99 39.55
C ALA A 29 22.38 -87.50 38.22
N GLY A 30 21.51 -87.11 37.30
CA GLY A 30 21.86 -86.76 35.93
C GLY A 30 22.90 -85.63 35.81
N LEU A 31 23.30 -85.35 34.57
CA LEU A 31 24.21 -84.26 34.20
C LEU A 31 24.14 -83.06 35.18
N PRO A 32 25.27 -82.60 35.76
CA PRO A 32 25.31 -81.65 36.89
C PRO A 32 24.62 -80.29 36.62
N GLN A 33 24.34 -79.97 35.36
CA GLN A 33 23.52 -78.82 34.95
C GLN A 33 22.00 -78.97 35.17
N PHE A 34 21.51 -80.16 35.52
CA PHE A 34 20.08 -80.42 35.81
C PHE A 34 19.84 -80.73 37.30
N ASP A 35 20.67 -80.21 38.19
CA ASP A 35 20.41 -80.24 39.62
C ASP A 35 19.39 -79.16 40.01
N PHE A 36 18.12 -79.59 40.11
CA PHE A 36 16.97 -78.76 40.47
C PHE A 36 17.06 -78.16 41.89
N ALA A 37 17.99 -78.61 42.76
CA ALA A 37 18.19 -78.02 44.09
C ALA A 37 18.71 -76.57 44.01
N SER A 38 19.41 -76.20 42.94
CA SER A 38 19.96 -74.84 42.74
C SER A 38 18.97 -73.84 42.11
N PHE A 39 17.90 -74.34 41.49
CA PHE A 39 16.95 -73.53 40.71
C PHE A 39 16.21 -72.49 41.55
N PRO A 40 15.75 -72.77 42.80
CA PRO A 40 15.06 -71.76 43.61
C PRO A 40 15.91 -70.51 43.89
N SER A 41 17.22 -70.67 44.12
CA SER A 41 18.14 -69.54 44.35
C SER A 41 18.35 -68.73 43.07
N GLN A 42 18.53 -69.39 41.93
CA GLN A 42 18.64 -68.73 40.62
C GLN A 42 17.36 -67.97 40.28
N ILE A 43 16.19 -68.59 40.48
CA ILE A 43 14.88 -67.95 40.27
C ILE A 43 14.70 -66.75 41.20
N PHE A 44 15.09 -66.85 42.47
CA PHE A 44 15.03 -65.72 43.40
C PHE A 44 15.84 -64.53 42.90
N TRP A 45 17.11 -64.72 42.54
CA TRP A 45 17.94 -63.64 42.01
C TRP A 45 17.47 -63.13 40.65
N PHE A 46 16.89 -64.01 39.81
CA PHE A 46 16.29 -63.61 38.54
C PHE A 46 15.08 -62.70 38.76
N LEU A 47 14.21 -63.03 39.72
CA LEU A 47 13.10 -62.17 40.10
C LEU A 47 13.59 -60.84 40.68
N VAL A 48 14.61 -60.85 41.53
CA VAL A 48 15.23 -59.62 42.06
C VAL A 48 15.78 -58.76 40.92
N ALA A 49 16.50 -59.35 39.97
CA ALA A 49 17.04 -58.63 38.80
C ALA A 49 15.93 -58.04 37.93
N ILE A 50 14.85 -58.79 37.66
CA ILE A 50 13.68 -58.30 36.94
C ILE A 50 13.02 -57.13 37.67
N VAL A 51 12.83 -57.23 38.99
CA VAL A 51 12.23 -56.16 39.78
C VAL A 51 13.09 -54.88 39.73
N VAL A 52 14.41 -55.02 39.89
CA VAL A 52 15.34 -53.89 39.78
C VAL A 52 15.30 -53.27 38.38
N LEU A 53 15.31 -54.09 37.33
CA LEU A 53 15.21 -53.64 35.94
C LEU A 53 13.87 -52.92 35.66
N TYR A 54 12.77 -53.49 36.16
CA TYR A 54 11.44 -52.89 36.06
C TYR A 54 11.40 -51.51 36.70
N LEU A 55 11.93 -51.36 37.91
CA LEU A 55 12.00 -50.07 38.59
C LEU A 55 12.87 -49.07 37.82
N LEU A 56 14.00 -49.50 37.27
CA LEU A 56 14.87 -48.65 36.44
C LEU A 56 14.12 -48.13 35.21
N PHE A 57 13.44 -49.00 34.47
CA PHE A 57 12.69 -48.59 33.29
C PHE A 57 11.52 -47.69 33.65
N SER A 58 10.73 -48.07 34.66
CA SER A 58 9.54 -47.33 35.10
C SER A 58 9.88 -45.94 35.63
N LYS A 59 10.94 -45.81 36.44
CA LYS A 59 11.29 -44.52 37.08
C LYS A 59 12.23 -43.65 36.26
N ILE A 60 13.03 -44.19 35.33
CA ILE A 60 14.09 -43.42 34.66
C ILE A 60 13.93 -43.43 33.14
N VAL A 61 13.77 -44.59 32.51
CA VAL A 61 13.78 -44.69 31.04
C VAL A 61 12.48 -44.17 30.43
N LEU A 62 11.33 -44.68 30.88
CA LEU A 62 10.00 -44.27 30.42
C LEU A 62 9.74 -42.76 30.59
N PRO A 63 9.98 -42.13 31.76
CA PRO A 63 9.73 -40.70 31.91
C PRO A 63 10.66 -39.83 31.06
N ARG A 64 11.90 -40.26 30.81
CA ARG A 64 12.83 -39.55 29.91
C ARG A 64 12.31 -39.53 28.47
N ILE A 65 11.80 -40.67 27.98
CA ILE A 65 11.25 -40.76 26.62
C ILE A 65 9.94 -39.98 26.51
N GLY A 66 9.08 -40.06 27.53
CA GLY A 66 7.83 -39.29 27.60
C GLY A 66 8.08 -37.79 27.51
N GLY A 67 9.07 -37.26 28.24
CA GLY A 67 9.41 -35.83 28.21
C GLY A 67 9.84 -35.32 26.84
N VAL A 68 10.58 -36.10 26.05
CA VAL A 68 11.00 -35.70 24.68
C VAL A 68 9.83 -35.69 23.71
N ILE A 69 8.86 -36.60 23.87
CA ILE A 69 7.65 -36.63 23.04
C ILE A 69 6.78 -35.42 23.36
N GLU A 70 6.60 -35.10 24.64
CA GLU A 70 5.84 -33.93 25.07
C GLU A 70 6.49 -32.64 24.58
N GLU A 71 7.79 -32.46 24.75
CA GLU A 71 8.50 -31.26 24.27
C GLU A 71 8.32 -31.04 22.76
N ARG A 72 8.33 -32.11 21.97
CA ARG A 72 8.05 -32.02 20.53
C ARG A 72 6.59 -31.73 20.23
N HIS A 73 5.67 -32.32 20.99
CA HIS A 73 4.25 -32.06 20.86
C HIS A 73 3.95 -30.58 21.14
N ASP A 74 4.44 -30.07 22.27
CA ASP A 74 4.31 -28.68 22.70
C ASP A 74 4.91 -27.72 21.68
N ALA A 75 6.10 -28.02 21.14
CA ALA A 75 6.72 -27.19 20.12
C ALA A 75 5.89 -27.13 18.83
N VAL A 76 5.31 -28.27 18.40
CA VAL A 76 4.43 -28.32 17.22
C VAL A 76 3.14 -27.56 17.47
N GLU A 77 2.55 -27.68 18.66
CA GLU A 77 1.32 -26.96 19.02
C GLU A 77 1.56 -25.44 19.08
N ASP A 78 2.65 -24.99 19.71
CA ASP A 78 3.04 -23.57 19.72
C ASP A 78 3.30 -23.04 18.29
N ASP A 79 3.97 -23.82 17.43
CA ASP A 79 4.19 -23.43 16.03
C ASP A 79 2.87 -23.34 15.24
N LEU A 80 1.91 -24.25 15.48
CA LEU A 80 0.59 -24.22 14.86
C LEU A 80 -0.23 -23.01 15.33
N ASP A 81 -0.21 -22.72 16.63
CA ASP A 81 -0.91 -21.57 17.21
C ASP A 81 -0.32 -20.26 16.69
N ARG A 82 1.00 -20.15 16.62
CA ARG A 82 1.69 -19.00 16.00
C ARG A 82 1.33 -18.85 14.53
N ALA A 83 1.32 -19.95 13.77
CA ALA A 83 0.94 -19.91 12.37
C ALA A 83 -0.53 -19.47 12.19
N ALA A 84 -1.44 -19.94 13.04
CA ALA A 84 -2.83 -19.53 13.04
C ALA A 84 -2.99 -18.04 13.40
N ASP A 85 -2.25 -17.55 14.39
CA ASP A 85 -2.25 -16.13 14.77
C ASP A 85 -1.69 -15.24 13.65
N TYR A 86 -0.56 -15.62 13.03
CA TYR A 86 -0.02 -14.89 11.89
C TYR A 86 -0.97 -14.88 10.70
N LYS A 87 -1.65 -16.01 10.41
CA LYS A 87 -2.67 -16.06 9.37
C LYS A 87 -3.83 -15.12 9.68
N ARG A 88 -4.35 -15.14 10.91
CA ARG A 88 -5.42 -14.22 11.33
C ARG A 88 -5.00 -12.76 11.18
N ARG A 89 -3.81 -12.39 11.65
CA ARG A 89 -3.27 -11.02 11.52
C ARG A 89 -3.10 -10.62 10.06
N ALA A 90 -2.65 -11.53 9.19
CA ALA A 90 -2.52 -11.27 7.76
C ALA A 90 -3.90 -11.01 7.12
N GLU A 91 -4.90 -11.84 7.44
CA GLU A 91 -6.28 -11.65 6.96
C GLU A 91 -6.91 -10.34 7.47
N GLU A 92 -6.67 -9.97 8.73
CA GLU A 92 -7.11 -8.70 9.30
C GLU A 92 -6.42 -7.50 8.62
N ALA A 93 -5.10 -7.59 8.40
CA ALA A 93 -4.34 -6.57 7.70
C ALA A 93 -4.80 -6.43 6.23
N GLU A 94 -5.09 -7.54 5.55
CA GLU A 94 -5.62 -7.54 4.19
C GLU A 94 -6.99 -6.85 4.15
N LYS A 95 -7.90 -7.19 5.07
CA LYS A 95 -9.22 -6.52 5.16
C LYS A 95 -9.07 -5.02 5.42
N ALA A 96 -8.20 -4.63 6.35
CA ALA A 96 -7.94 -3.22 6.65
C ALA A 96 -7.34 -2.49 5.44
N TYR A 97 -6.40 -3.12 4.74
CA TYR A 97 -5.80 -2.58 3.51
C TYR A 97 -6.84 -2.38 2.40
N GLN A 98 -7.69 -3.38 2.15
CA GLN A 98 -8.73 -3.30 1.12
C GLN A 98 -9.79 -2.24 1.47
N ALA A 99 -10.15 -2.13 2.76
CA ALA A 99 -11.04 -1.08 3.24
C ALA A 99 -10.43 0.32 3.03
N ALA A 100 -9.16 0.50 3.40
CA ALA A 100 -8.44 1.76 3.20
C ALA A 100 -8.30 2.13 1.72
N LEU A 101 -8.05 1.15 0.84
CA LEU A 101 -7.98 1.36 -0.60
C LEU A 101 -9.33 1.78 -1.19
N THR A 102 -10.41 1.16 -0.72
CA THR A 102 -11.78 1.50 -1.16
C THR A 102 -12.15 2.91 -0.71
N GLU A 103 -11.88 3.25 0.55
CA GLU A 103 -12.12 4.60 1.08
C GLU A 103 -11.29 5.65 0.33
N ALA A 104 -10.00 5.40 0.12
CA ALA A 104 -9.13 6.33 -0.61
C ALA A 104 -9.61 6.58 -2.05
N ARG A 105 -10.13 5.54 -2.73
CA ARG A 105 -10.73 5.69 -4.07
C ARG A 105 -12.02 6.50 -4.04
N ALA A 106 -12.89 6.25 -3.05
CA ALA A 106 -14.12 7.01 -2.87
C ALA A 106 -13.82 8.49 -2.54
N GLU A 107 -12.84 8.75 -1.68
CA GLU A 107 -12.37 10.09 -1.35
C GLU A 107 -11.82 10.81 -2.59
N ALA A 108 -10.95 10.16 -3.36
CA ALA A 108 -10.39 10.74 -4.57
C ALA A 108 -11.47 11.10 -5.61
N GLN A 109 -12.48 10.24 -5.78
CA GLN A 109 -13.64 10.54 -6.62
C GLN A 109 -14.42 11.74 -6.10
N ARG A 110 -14.71 11.78 -4.80
CA ARG A 110 -15.44 12.88 -4.16
C ARG A 110 -14.70 14.22 -4.31
N ILE A 111 -13.39 14.23 -4.08
CA ILE A 111 -12.54 15.40 -4.29
C ILE A 111 -12.55 15.82 -5.76
N GLY A 112 -12.44 14.87 -6.68
CA GLY A 112 -12.51 15.12 -8.12
C GLY A 112 -13.83 15.78 -8.54
N ASP A 113 -14.94 15.26 -8.07
CA ASP A 113 -16.27 15.78 -8.38
C ASP A 113 -16.51 17.15 -7.73
N ALA A 114 -16.14 17.33 -6.46
CA ALA A 114 -16.23 18.62 -5.77
C ALA A 114 -15.37 19.69 -6.47
N THR A 115 -14.14 19.35 -6.86
CA THR A 115 -13.25 20.27 -7.57
C THR A 115 -13.82 20.66 -8.93
N ARG A 116 -14.38 19.71 -9.68
CA ARG A 116 -15.05 20.00 -10.96
C ARG A 116 -16.25 20.93 -10.77
N ALA A 117 -17.06 20.70 -9.73
CA ALA A 117 -18.20 21.55 -9.43
C ALA A 117 -17.80 22.98 -9.07
N GLU A 118 -16.77 23.15 -8.23
CA GLU A 118 -16.25 24.48 -7.89
C GLU A 118 -15.64 25.19 -9.10
N ILE A 119 -14.82 24.49 -9.92
CA ILE A 119 -14.26 25.06 -11.15
C ILE A 119 -15.40 25.49 -12.09
N GLN A 120 -16.44 24.68 -12.28
CA GLN A 120 -17.55 25.04 -13.15
C GLN A 120 -18.24 26.31 -12.67
N LYS A 121 -18.46 26.44 -11.36
CA LYS A 121 -19.07 27.63 -10.76
C LYS A 121 -18.19 28.88 -10.94
N GLU A 122 -16.88 28.76 -10.78
CA GLU A 122 -15.94 29.86 -11.03
C GLU A 122 -15.93 30.27 -12.51
N VAL A 123 -15.94 29.29 -13.42
CA VAL A 123 -16.01 29.53 -14.87
C VAL A 123 -17.32 30.23 -15.24
N ASP A 124 -18.46 29.77 -14.73
CA ASP A 124 -19.76 30.38 -15.01
C ASP A 124 -19.81 31.83 -14.49
N ALA A 125 -19.26 32.08 -13.31
CA ALA A 125 -19.15 33.44 -12.75
C ALA A 125 -18.22 34.35 -13.58
N ALA A 126 -17.09 33.81 -14.06
CA ALA A 126 -16.16 34.53 -14.90
C ALA A 126 -16.77 34.86 -16.27
N ILE A 127 -17.51 33.92 -16.88
CA ILE A 127 -18.24 34.14 -18.13
C ILE A 127 -19.30 35.23 -17.93
N ALA A 128 -20.14 35.12 -16.89
CA ALA A 128 -21.18 36.12 -16.62
C ALA A 128 -20.60 37.53 -16.43
N LYS A 129 -19.45 37.64 -15.75
CA LYS A 129 -18.74 38.91 -15.58
C LYS A 129 -18.19 39.42 -16.92
N ALA A 130 -17.54 38.56 -17.70
CA ALA A 130 -17.00 38.92 -19.01
C ALA A 130 -18.10 39.40 -19.96
N ASP A 131 -19.25 38.71 -20.00
CA ASP A 131 -20.40 39.09 -20.81
C ASP A 131 -20.95 40.46 -20.41
N ALA A 132 -21.03 40.75 -19.11
CA ALA A 132 -21.47 42.06 -18.62
C ALA A 132 -20.48 43.18 -19.01
N GLU A 133 -19.18 42.95 -18.91
CA GLU A 133 -18.15 43.90 -19.33
C GLU A 133 -18.16 44.14 -20.84
N ILE A 134 -18.32 43.07 -21.64
CA ILE A 134 -18.44 43.14 -23.10
C ILE A 134 -19.69 43.95 -23.48
N ALA A 135 -20.85 43.67 -22.86
CA ALA A 135 -22.09 44.38 -23.14
C ALA A 135 -21.97 45.88 -22.80
N ALA A 136 -21.37 46.21 -21.66
CA ALA A 136 -21.11 47.61 -21.29
C ALA A 136 -20.19 48.31 -22.29
N LYS A 137 -19.10 47.64 -22.71
CA LYS A 137 -18.15 48.22 -23.68
C LYS A 137 -18.76 48.35 -25.07
N ALA A 138 -19.60 47.41 -25.49
CA ALA A 138 -20.35 47.49 -26.73
C ALA A 138 -21.28 48.71 -26.72
N SER A 139 -22.07 48.90 -25.65
CA SER A 139 -22.96 50.04 -25.51
C SER A 139 -22.22 51.39 -25.50
N GLU A 140 -21.09 51.48 -24.78
CA GLU A 140 -20.24 52.69 -24.79
C GLU A 140 -19.71 52.98 -26.21
N SER A 141 -19.27 51.94 -26.92
CA SER A 141 -18.74 52.08 -28.28
C SER A 141 -19.83 52.50 -29.26
N GLU A 142 -21.04 51.94 -29.14
CA GLU A 142 -22.21 52.34 -29.95
C GLU A 142 -22.57 53.81 -29.73
N ALA A 143 -22.60 54.28 -28.47
CA ALA A 143 -22.87 55.67 -28.15
C ALA A 143 -21.80 56.60 -28.77
N ARG A 144 -20.52 56.24 -28.65
CA ARG A 144 -19.42 57.02 -29.23
C ARG A 144 -19.44 57.03 -30.76
N ILE A 145 -19.78 55.91 -31.39
CA ILE A 145 -19.97 55.84 -32.84
C ILE A 145 -21.14 56.72 -33.28
N ALA A 146 -22.24 56.74 -32.53
CA ALA A 146 -23.40 57.60 -32.82
C ALA A 146 -23.03 59.09 -32.71
N GLU A 147 -22.27 59.48 -31.70
CA GLU A 147 -21.76 60.85 -31.54
C GLU A 147 -20.85 61.25 -32.70
N ILE A 148 -19.86 60.42 -33.06
CA ILE A 148 -18.97 60.67 -34.20
C ILE A 148 -19.75 60.78 -35.51
N ARG A 149 -20.78 59.95 -35.70
CA ARG A 149 -21.66 60.03 -36.88
C ARG A 149 -22.43 61.35 -36.94
N ALA A 150 -22.94 61.82 -35.80
CA ALA A 150 -23.64 63.10 -35.72
C ALA A 150 -22.70 64.29 -36.00
N GLU A 151 -21.50 64.28 -35.40
CA GLU A 151 -20.48 65.30 -35.64
C GLU A 151 -20.02 65.31 -37.10
N ALA A 152 -19.75 64.13 -37.68
CA ALA A 152 -19.39 64.00 -39.09
C ALA A 152 -20.50 64.50 -40.02
N ALA A 153 -21.77 64.24 -39.70
CA ALA A 153 -22.91 64.72 -40.49
C ALA A 153 -22.99 66.26 -40.50
N GLU A 154 -22.77 66.91 -39.35
CA GLU A 154 -22.76 68.39 -39.29
C GLU A 154 -21.52 68.97 -39.99
N ALA A 155 -20.34 68.37 -39.81
CA ALA A 155 -19.13 68.78 -40.51
C ALA A 155 -19.29 68.69 -42.03
N VAL A 156 -19.90 67.62 -42.54
CA VAL A 156 -20.23 67.46 -43.96
C VAL A 156 -21.22 68.54 -44.41
N ARG A 157 -22.22 68.90 -43.58
CA ARG A 157 -23.18 69.96 -43.91
C ARG A 157 -22.50 71.32 -44.06
N VAL A 158 -21.59 71.67 -43.16
CA VAL A 158 -20.80 72.91 -43.22
C VAL A 158 -19.92 72.94 -44.48
N VAL A 159 -19.14 71.88 -44.72
CA VAL A 159 -18.28 71.80 -45.91
C VAL A 159 -19.08 71.81 -47.21
N ALA A 160 -20.25 71.16 -47.24
CA ALA A 160 -21.12 71.18 -48.41
C ALA A 160 -21.69 72.58 -48.69
N LEU A 161 -22.00 73.37 -47.66
CA LEU A 161 -22.41 74.77 -47.80
C LEU A 161 -21.27 75.63 -48.34
N ASP A 162 -20.08 75.54 -47.75
CA ASP A 162 -18.90 76.30 -48.19
C ASP A 162 -18.57 76.01 -49.67
N ILE A 163 -18.60 74.73 -50.07
CA ILE A 163 -18.36 74.32 -51.46
C ILE A 163 -19.48 74.83 -52.38
N ALA A 164 -20.75 74.75 -51.95
CA ALA A 164 -21.88 75.19 -52.75
C ALA A 164 -21.88 76.71 -52.97
N GLU A 165 -21.55 77.51 -51.95
CA GLU A 165 -21.39 78.96 -52.05
C GLU A 165 -20.22 79.32 -52.97
N ALA A 166 -19.05 78.68 -52.79
CA ALA A 166 -17.89 78.89 -53.65
C ALA A 166 -18.18 78.53 -55.12
N LEU A 167 -18.91 77.45 -55.37
CA LEU A 167 -19.31 77.04 -56.72
C LEU A 167 -20.36 77.99 -57.32
N ALA A 168 -21.32 78.47 -56.52
CA ALA A 168 -22.35 79.41 -56.97
C ALA A 168 -21.74 80.75 -57.38
N GLU A 169 -20.79 81.28 -56.60
CA GLU A 169 -20.07 82.51 -56.93
C GLU A 169 -19.18 82.33 -58.18
N ALA A 170 -18.53 81.17 -58.33
CA ALA A 170 -17.71 80.89 -59.51
C ALA A 170 -18.51 80.76 -60.82
N VAL A 171 -19.76 80.29 -60.75
CA VAL A 171 -20.61 80.03 -61.93
C VAL A 171 -21.53 81.22 -62.26
N ALA A 172 -22.01 81.97 -61.27
CA ALA A 172 -22.94 83.10 -61.46
C ALA A 172 -22.61 84.28 -60.50
N PRO A 173 -21.54 85.04 -60.78
CA PRO A 173 -21.07 86.11 -59.90
C PRO A 173 -22.16 87.17 -59.65
N GLY A 174 -22.47 87.46 -58.39
CA GLY A 174 -23.40 88.52 -57.99
C GLY A 174 -24.91 88.21 -58.11
N VAL A 175 -25.29 86.98 -58.48
CA VAL A 175 -26.72 86.55 -58.55
C VAL A 175 -27.06 85.49 -57.49
N ALA A 176 -26.05 84.88 -56.88
CA ALA A 176 -26.23 83.87 -55.84
C ALA A 176 -26.58 84.53 -54.50
N ASP A 177 -27.84 84.43 -54.08
CA ASP A 177 -28.26 84.78 -52.73
C ASP A 177 -27.84 83.67 -51.75
N ALA A 178 -27.08 84.03 -50.72
CA ALA A 178 -26.58 83.07 -49.72
C ALA A 178 -27.74 82.34 -49.00
N SER A 179 -28.90 82.98 -48.81
CA SER A 179 -30.05 82.31 -48.20
C SER A 179 -30.67 81.25 -49.12
N ALA A 180 -30.70 81.49 -50.44
CA ALA A 180 -31.18 80.53 -51.42
C ALA A 180 -30.27 79.29 -51.55
N VAL A 181 -28.95 79.47 -51.48
CA VAL A 181 -27.97 78.36 -51.49
C VAL A 181 -28.12 77.51 -50.22
N ASN A 182 -28.22 78.14 -49.06
CA ASN A 182 -28.45 77.46 -47.79
C ASN A 182 -29.76 76.64 -47.80
N ALA A 183 -30.85 77.20 -48.32
CA ALA A 183 -32.13 76.50 -48.45
C ALA A 183 -32.06 75.29 -49.43
N ALA A 184 -31.34 75.42 -50.54
CA ALA A 184 -31.16 74.35 -51.52
C ALA A 184 -30.29 73.18 -51.00
N VAL A 185 -29.27 73.47 -50.18
CA VAL A 185 -28.44 72.44 -49.55
C VAL A 185 -29.18 71.77 -48.38
N ALA A 186 -29.94 72.53 -47.58
CA ALA A 186 -30.77 71.98 -46.50
C ALA A 186 -31.86 71.01 -47.02
N SER A 187 -32.53 71.37 -48.11
CA SER A 187 -33.54 70.48 -48.72
C SER A 187 -32.93 69.17 -49.23
N ARG A 188 -31.77 69.21 -49.89
CA ARG A 188 -31.08 68.00 -50.40
C ARG A 188 -30.51 67.09 -49.30
N THR A 189 -30.02 67.68 -48.21
CA THR A 189 -29.49 66.89 -47.08
C THR A 189 -30.62 66.21 -46.31
N SER A 190 -31.76 66.89 -46.10
CA SER A 190 -32.94 66.29 -45.46
C SER A 190 -33.59 65.14 -46.25
N SER A 191 -33.54 65.17 -47.59
CA SER A 191 -34.09 64.09 -48.43
C SER A 191 -33.26 62.80 -48.41
N SER A 192 -31.97 62.87 -48.05
CA SER A 192 -31.07 61.71 -48.00
C SER A 192 -31.15 60.92 -46.69
N THR A 193 -31.66 61.50 -45.61
CA THR A 193 -31.77 60.85 -44.29
C THR A 193 -33.08 60.07 -44.11
N GLY A 194 -33.98 60.10 -45.12
CA GLY A 194 -35.35 59.59 -45.04
C GLY A 194 -35.69 58.29 -45.79
N ASN A 195 -34.71 57.45 -46.15
CA ASN A 195 -34.96 56.10 -46.71
C ASN A 195 -34.01 55.07 -46.12
#